data_AF-A0A7S2HY17-F1
#
_entry.id   AF-A0A7S2HY17-F1
#
_cell.length_a   1.000
_cell.length_b   1.000
_cell.length_c   1.000
_cell.angle_alpha   90.00
_cell.angle_beta   90.00
_cell.angle_gamma   90.00
#
_symmetry.space_group_name_H-M   'P 1'
#
loop_
_entity.id
_entity.type
_entity.pdbx_description
1 polymer ?
#
loop_
_entity_poly.entity_id
_entity_poly.type
_entity_poly.pdbx_seq_one_letter_code
_entity_poly.pdbx_strand_id
1 'polypeptide(L)'
;EKAMSTASASSPSGSPGNLSRKDSAAAVDELEEESELPEEFAHLSPAQQQMMIKQRAAIMMGIGTGLIIIFSDPMVDCMSNLGERLGIPAFYIAFVLAPLASNASELIASLNYAGKKTKKTITVSLSALQGAACMNNTFCLAIFMGLIYAKNLAWKFSAETISILLVEILIGLMALSSTMTVWHGVLALLLFPASIMFVALLEACGID
;
A
#
# COMPACT_ATOMS: atom_id res chain seq x y z
N GLU A 1 -51.94 -49.62 25.58
CA GLU A 1 -51.70 -48.82 26.80
C GLU A 1 -50.33 -48.15 26.67
N LYS A 2 -50.25 -46.83 26.37
CA LYS A 2 -49.99 -45.70 27.32
C LYS A 2 -48.69 -45.90 28.13
N ALA A 3 -47.75 -44.98 28.31
CA ALA A 3 -47.47 -43.58 27.93
C ALA A 3 -45.99 -43.30 28.33
N MET A 4 -45.12 -42.68 27.52
CA MET A 4 -44.67 -41.27 27.54
C MET A 4 -44.30 -40.64 28.91
N SER A 5 -43.01 -40.28 29.09
CA SER A 5 -42.45 -39.12 29.87
C SER A 5 -40.90 -39.24 29.89
N THR A 6 -40.09 -38.59 29.02
CA THR A 6 -39.54 -37.21 28.97
C THR A 6 -38.44 -36.82 29.98
N ALA A 7 -37.45 -36.08 29.45
CA ALA A 7 -36.37 -35.24 30.04
C ALA A 7 -34.95 -35.85 30.03
N SER A 8 -33.87 -35.17 29.58
CA SER A 8 -33.68 -33.91 28.85
C SER A 8 -32.25 -33.91 28.30
N ALA A 9 -32.08 -33.67 27.00
CA ALA A 9 -30.77 -33.40 26.39
C ALA A 9 -30.44 -31.91 26.59
N SER A 10 -29.33 -31.60 27.26
CA SER A 10 -28.80 -30.24 27.37
C SER A 10 -27.93 -29.93 26.14
N SER A 11 -28.49 -29.21 25.18
CA SER A 11 -27.76 -28.58 24.07
C SER A 11 -27.04 -27.32 24.56
N PRO A 12 -25.78 -27.06 24.18
CA PRO A 12 -25.18 -25.74 24.38
C PRO A 12 -25.73 -24.79 23.30
N SER A 13 -26.66 -23.93 23.69
CA SER A 13 -27.12 -22.81 22.87
C SER A 13 -26.09 -21.68 22.90
N GLY A 14 -25.15 -21.69 21.97
CA GLY A 14 -24.30 -20.55 21.64
C GLY A 14 -24.50 -20.16 20.18
N SER A 15 -25.35 -19.17 19.91
CA SER A 15 -25.56 -18.63 18.56
C SER A 15 -24.25 -18.11 17.96
N PRO A 16 -23.85 -18.52 16.74
CA PRO A 16 -22.62 -18.05 16.08
C PRO A 16 -22.63 -16.57 15.65
N GLY A 17 -23.75 -15.86 15.82
CA GLY A 17 -23.98 -14.53 15.24
C GLY A 17 -23.50 -13.33 16.07
N ASN A 18 -22.98 -13.52 17.29
CA ASN A 18 -22.75 -12.41 18.22
C ASN A 18 -21.28 -11.96 18.38
N LEU A 19 -20.30 -12.74 17.90
CA LEU A 19 -18.89 -12.35 17.95
C LEU A 19 -18.54 -11.30 16.88
N SER A 20 -19.07 -11.45 15.66
CA SER A 20 -18.77 -10.55 14.53
C SER A 20 -19.21 -9.10 14.75
N ARG A 21 -20.35 -8.88 15.41
CA ARG A 21 -20.93 -7.53 15.59
C ARG A 21 -20.20 -6.71 16.66
N LYS A 22 -19.68 -7.37 17.69
CA LYS A 22 -18.98 -6.73 18.81
C LYS A 22 -17.55 -6.37 18.42
N ASP A 23 -16.88 -7.24 17.66
CA ASP A 23 -15.57 -6.95 17.07
C ASP A 23 -15.66 -5.85 16.00
N SER A 24 -16.77 -5.79 15.25
CA SER A 24 -17.02 -4.72 14.26
C SER A 24 -17.39 -3.38 14.88
N ALA A 25 -18.08 -3.38 16.04
CA ALA A 25 -18.44 -2.17 16.78
C ALA A 25 -17.35 -1.65 17.72
N ALA A 26 -16.39 -2.49 18.13
CA ALA A 26 -15.15 -2.08 18.81
C ALA A 26 -14.01 -1.75 17.82
N ALA A 27 -14.00 -2.40 16.65
CA ALA A 27 -13.64 -1.70 15.41
C ALA A 27 -14.65 -0.55 15.19
N VAL A 28 -14.73 0.25 14.13
CA VAL A 28 -15.53 1.52 14.19
C VAL A 28 -15.10 2.48 15.34
N ASP A 29 -15.38 2.23 16.63
CA ASP A 29 -14.92 3.00 17.81
C ASP A 29 -13.41 3.30 17.77
N GLU A 30 -12.55 2.29 17.59
CA GLU A 30 -11.09 2.49 17.49
C GLU A 30 -10.62 3.23 16.21
N LEU A 31 -11.47 3.37 15.18
CA LEU A 31 -11.17 4.21 14.00
C LEU A 31 -11.74 5.63 14.14
N GLU A 32 -12.88 5.77 14.82
CA GLU A 32 -13.46 7.08 15.16
C GLU A 32 -12.55 7.85 16.13
N GLU A 33 -11.85 7.16 17.04
CA GLU A 33 -10.86 7.78 17.94
C GLU A 33 -9.64 8.38 17.21
N GLU A 34 -9.36 8.04 15.95
CA GLU A 34 -8.18 8.56 15.22
C GLU A 34 -8.53 9.57 14.11
N SER A 35 -9.81 9.68 13.74
CA SER A 35 -10.31 10.85 13.03
C SER A 35 -10.79 11.90 14.03
N GLU A 36 -9.91 12.37 14.90
CA GLU A 36 -10.20 13.57 15.68
C GLU A 36 -10.43 14.71 14.67
N LEU A 37 -11.71 15.01 14.42
CA LEU A 37 -12.14 16.20 13.70
C LEU A 37 -11.35 17.36 14.30
N PRO A 38 -10.59 18.14 13.50
CA PRO A 38 -9.84 19.25 14.04
C PRO A 38 -10.76 20.08 14.93
N GLU A 39 -10.36 20.36 16.18
CA GLU A 39 -11.20 21.04 17.18
C GLU A 39 -11.79 22.36 16.63
N GLU A 40 -11.06 22.96 15.68
CA GLU A 40 -11.42 24.12 14.86
C GLU A 40 -12.77 23.97 14.11
N PHE A 41 -13.23 22.76 13.81
CA PHE A 41 -14.50 22.53 13.11
C PHE A 41 -15.61 21.99 14.02
N ALA A 42 -15.28 21.55 15.24
CA ALA A 42 -16.22 20.88 16.15
C ALA A 42 -17.45 21.74 16.51
N HIS A 43 -17.34 23.06 16.39
CA HIS A 43 -18.42 24.02 16.70
C HIS A 43 -19.36 24.34 15.52
N LEU A 44 -19.11 23.82 14.32
CA LEU A 44 -19.88 24.11 13.10
C LEU A 44 -20.93 23.04 12.80
N SER A 45 -21.94 23.38 12.00
CA SER A 45 -22.92 22.37 11.54
C SER A 45 -22.26 21.31 10.65
N PRO A 46 -22.76 20.05 10.62
CA PRO A 46 -22.13 18.96 9.84
C PRO A 46 -21.90 19.29 8.35
N ALA A 47 -22.81 20.06 7.74
CA ALA A 47 -22.68 20.50 6.36
C ALA A 47 -21.56 21.54 6.17
N GLN A 48 -21.38 22.46 7.12
CA GLN A 48 -20.30 23.45 7.11
C GLN A 48 -18.95 22.80 7.39
N GLN A 49 -18.89 21.85 8.33
CA GLN A 49 -17.70 21.04 8.59
C GLN A 49 -17.22 20.32 7.32
N GLN A 50 -18.12 19.62 6.62
CA GLN A 50 -17.76 18.92 5.38
C GLN A 50 -17.27 19.87 4.28
N MET A 51 -17.88 21.06 4.15
CA MET A 51 -17.44 22.04 3.16
C MET A 51 -16.02 22.55 3.46
N MET A 52 -15.74 22.91 4.71
CA MET A 52 -14.43 23.41 5.12
C MET A 52 -13.35 22.33 5.00
N ILE A 53 -13.66 21.08 5.36
CA ILE A 53 -12.73 19.94 5.19
C ILE A 53 -12.40 19.75 3.71
N LYS A 54 -13.41 19.74 2.82
CA LYS A 54 -13.19 19.61 1.37
C LYS A 54 -12.35 20.75 0.81
N GLN A 55 -12.63 21.99 1.23
CA GLN A 55 -11.87 23.15 0.77
C GLN A 55 -10.42 23.10 1.26
N ARG A 56 -10.19 22.79 2.54
CA ARG A 56 -8.84 22.64 3.11
C ARG A 56 -8.09 21.50 2.43
N ALA A 57 -8.73 20.36 2.20
CA ALA A 57 -8.14 19.25 1.48
C ALA A 57 -7.75 19.65 0.05
N ALA A 58 -8.61 20.35 -0.68
CA ALA A 58 -8.32 20.84 -2.03
C ALA A 58 -7.14 21.80 -2.06
N ILE A 59 -7.05 22.73 -1.10
CA ILE A 59 -5.92 23.66 -0.97
C ILE A 59 -4.62 22.89 -0.67
N MET A 60 -4.65 21.99 0.31
CA MET A 60 -3.47 21.19 0.69
C MET A 60 -2.98 20.31 -0.47
N MET A 61 -3.90 19.65 -1.18
CA MET A 61 -3.59 18.89 -2.40
C MET A 61 -3.00 19.77 -3.50
N GLY A 62 -3.56 20.96 -3.71
CA GLY A 62 -3.07 21.93 -4.71
C GLY A 62 -1.65 22.41 -4.39
N ILE A 63 -1.39 22.79 -3.14
CA ILE A 63 -0.06 23.20 -2.67
C ILE A 63 0.93 22.04 -2.83
N GLY A 64 0.57 20.83 -2.35
CA GLY A 64 1.42 19.65 -2.47
C GLY A 64 1.75 19.31 -3.92
N THR A 65 0.76 19.38 -4.81
CA THR A 65 0.95 19.16 -6.25
C THR A 65 1.89 20.20 -6.86
N GLY A 66 1.72 21.49 -6.51
CA GLY A 66 2.60 22.56 -6.96
C GLY A 66 4.05 22.36 -6.51
N LEU A 67 4.26 21.93 -5.25
CA LEU A 67 5.59 21.59 -4.74
C LEU A 67 6.20 20.42 -5.51
N ILE A 68 5.44 19.35 -5.77
CA ILE A 68 5.92 18.21 -6.56
C ILE A 68 6.35 18.69 -7.96
N ILE A 69 5.55 19.50 -8.65
CA ILE A 69 5.91 20.03 -9.98
C ILE A 69 7.22 20.82 -9.95
N ILE A 70 7.43 21.64 -8.91
CA ILE A 70 8.64 22.49 -8.79
C ILE A 70 9.89 21.65 -8.44
N PHE A 71 9.74 20.65 -7.58
CA PHE A 71 10.88 19.91 -7.01
C PHE A 71 11.19 18.56 -7.67
N SER A 72 10.32 18.05 -8.54
CA SER A 72 10.53 16.75 -9.21
C SER A 72 11.77 16.75 -10.11
N ASP A 73 11.93 17.75 -10.98
CA ASP A 73 13.09 17.80 -11.90
C ASP A 73 14.42 17.89 -11.14
N PRO A 74 14.60 18.82 -10.16
CA PRO A 74 15.81 18.84 -9.33
C PRO A 74 16.08 17.52 -8.59
N MET A 75 15.04 16.83 -8.13
CA MET A 75 15.19 15.54 -7.45
C MET A 75 15.75 14.48 -8.40
N VAL A 76 15.19 14.36 -9.61
CA VAL A 76 15.64 13.42 -10.64
C VAL A 76 17.08 13.72 -11.07
N ASP A 77 17.44 15.00 -11.22
CA ASP A 77 18.80 15.42 -11.53
C ASP A 77 19.79 15.04 -10.43
N CYS A 78 19.43 15.25 -9.16
CA CYS A 78 20.27 14.85 -8.03
C CYS A 78 20.50 13.34 -8.00
N MET A 79 19.44 12.55 -8.23
CA MET A 79 19.54 11.09 -8.29
C MET A 79 20.44 10.62 -9.44
N SER A 80 20.30 11.22 -10.62
CA SER A 80 21.11 10.88 -11.80
C SER A 80 22.60 11.20 -11.58
N ASN A 81 22.89 12.40 -11.07
CA ASN A 81 24.26 12.81 -10.71
C ASN A 81 24.87 11.93 -9.62
N LEU A 82 24.07 11.46 -8.66
CA LEU A 82 24.51 10.52 -7.63
C LEU A 82 24.89 9.17 -8.26
N GLY A 83 24.07 8.66 -9.17
CA GLY A 83 24.36 7.43 -9.93
C GLY A 83 25.67 7.52 -10.70
N GLU A 84 25.88 8.61 -11.43
CA GLU A 84 27.11 8.86 -12.20
C GLU A 84 28.36 8.90 -11.31
N ARG A 85 28.30 9.61 -10.18
CA ARG A 85 29.44 9.73 -9.26
C ARG A 85 29.78 8.43 -8.55
N LEU A 86 28.79 7.58 -8.31
CA LEU A 86 28.97 6.27 -7.67
C LEU A 86 29.23 5.14 -8.68
N GLY A 87 29.11 5.40 -9.98
CA GLY A 87 29.20 4.38 -11.03
C GLY A 87 28.04 3.38 -11.00
N ILE A 88 26.87 3.78 -10.48
CA ILE A 88 25.67 2.94 -10.39
C ILE A 88 24.73 3.30 -11.55
N PRO A 89 24.25 2.32 -12.35
CA PRO A 89 23.31 2.58 -13.43
C PRO A 89 22.03 3.28 -12.93
N ALA A 90 21.50 4.18 -13.77
CA ALA A 90 20.33 4.99 -13.42
C ALA A 90 19.11 4.15 -13.03
N PHE A 91 18.95 2.97 -13.63
CA PHE A 91 17.91 2.01 -13.27
C PHE A 91 17.94 1.67 -11.77
N TYR A 92 19.08 1.26 -11.22
CA TYR A 92 19.17 0.84 -9.82
C TYR A 92 18.95 2.00 -8.85
N ILE A 93 19.40 3.21 -9.21
CA ILE A 93 19.10 4.43 -8.45
C ILE A 93 17.59 4.70 -8.45
N ALA A 94 16.95 4.70 -9.61
CA ALA A 94 15.52 4.94 -9.73
C ALA A 94 14.70 3.84 -9.04
N PHE A 95 15.10 2.58 -9.19
CA PHE A 95 14.37 1.42 -8.65
C PHE A 95 14.44 1.33 -7.12
N VAL A 96 15.55 1.78 -6.51
CA VAL A 96 15.74 1.71 -5.06
C VAL A 96 15.44 3.04 -4.38
N LEU A 97 16.07 4.13 -4.81
CA LEU A 97 15.99 5.42 -4.09
C LEU A 97 14.68 6.15 -4.34
N ALA A 98 14.13 6.12 -5.56
CA ALA A 98 12.92 6.88 -5.85
C ALA A 98 11.69 6.37 -5.06
N PRO A 99 11.42 5.05 -4.95
CA PRO A 99 10.35 4.55 -4.09
C PRO A 99 10.60 4.84 -2.61
N LEU A 100 11.85 4.77 -2.14
CA LEU A 100 12.19 5.11 -0.76
C LEU A 100 11.88 6.58 -0.46
N ALA A 101 12.16 7.50 -1.39
CA ALA A 101 11.86 8.91 -1.21
C ALA A 101 10.36 9.20 -1.35
N SER A 102 9.72 8.68 -2.40
CA SER A 102 8.32 9.00 -2.75
C SER A 102 7.31 8.37 -1.79
N ASN A 103 7.61 7.18 -1.24
CA ASN A 103 6.67 6.42 -0.41
C ASN A 103 7.08 6.38 1.07
N ALA A 104 8.10 7.15 1.49
CA ALA A 104 8.59 7.19 2.86
C ALA A 104 7.48 7.51 3.88
N SER A 105 6.66 8.52 3.60
CA SER A 105 5.58 8.96 4.50
C SER A 105 4.54 7.87 4.71
N GLU A 106 4.16 7.16 3.64
CA GLU A 106 3.23 6.03 3.70
C GLU A 106 3.80 4.84 4.49
N LEU A 107 5.09 4.55 4.30
CA LEU A 107 5.79 3.52 5.06
C LEU A 107 5.80 3.85 6.56
N ILE A 108 6.16 5.07 6.93
CA ILE A 108 6.20 5.50 8.34
C ILE A 108 4.79 5.46 8.95
N ALA A 109 3.78 5.95 8.24
CA ALA A 109 2.39 5.89 8.69
C ALA A 109 1.93 4.43 8.91
N SER A 110 2.25 3.55 7.96
CA SER A 110 1.93 2.12 8.05
C SER A 110 2.64 1.46 9.22
N LEU A 111 3.90 1.79 9.48
CA LEU A 111 4.66 1.27 10.63
C LEU A 111 4.06 1.73 11.96
N ASN A 112 3.69 3.01 12.08
CA ASN A 112 3.05 3.54 13.27
C ASN A 112 1.72 2.84 13.54
N TYR A 113 0.94 2.62 12.49
CA TYR A 113 -0.37 2.00 12.58
C TYR A 113 -0.29 0.50 12.88
N ALA A 114 0.65 -0.22 12.24
CA ALA A 114 0.97 -1.61 12.57
C ALA A 114 1.57 -1.75 13.99
N GLY A 115 2.26 -0.73 14.49
CA GLY A 115 2.85 -0.67 15.83
C GLY A 115 1.84 -0.77 16.98
N LYS A 116 0.55 -0.48 16.71
CA LYS A 116 -0.56 -0.69 17.65
C LYS A 116 -0.87 -2.18 17.90
N LYS A 117 -0.37 -3.08 17.04
CA LYS A 117 -0.42 -4.55 17.20
C LYS A 117 -1.83 -5.13 17.39
N THR A 118 -2.87 -4.47 16.89
CA THR A 118 -4.23 -5.03 16.89
C THR A 118 -4.52 -5.66 15.52
N LYS A 119 -5.42 -6.65 15.48
CA LYS A 119 -5.82 -7.29 14.21
C LYS A 119 -6.37 -6.27 13.22
N LYS A 120 -7.15 -5.32 13.72
CA LYS A 120 -7.77 -4.26 12.94
C LYS A 120 -6.72 -3.31 12.38
N THR A 121 -5.78 -2.84 13.19
CA THR A 121 -4.79 -1.88 12.71
C THR A 121 -3.82 -2.52 11.71
N ILE A 122 -3.46 -3.78 11.93
CA ILE A 122 -2.64 -4.53 10.96
C ILE A 122 -3.42 -4.71 9.64
N THR A 123 -4.69 -5.11 9.69
CA THR A 123 -5.51 -5.29 8.48
C THR A 123 -5.71 -3.99 7.71
N VAL A 124 -5.98 -2.88 8.39
CA VAL A 124 -6.15 -1.58 7.74
C VAL A 124 -4.81 -1.08 7.17
N SER A 125 -3.69 -1.26 7.87
CA SER A 125 -2.35 -0.95 7.33
C SER A 125 -2.07 -1.72 6.04
N LEU A 126 -2.32 -3.04 6.05
CA LEU A 126 -2.08 -3.90 4.91
C LEU A 126 -2.98 -3.54 3.73
N SER A 127 -4.26 -3.26 3.99
CA SER A 127 -5.22 -2.86 2.96
C SER A 127 -4.85 -1.51 2.34
N ALA A 128 -4.37 -0.55 3.15
CA ALA A 128 -3.90 0.74 2.67
C ALA A 128 -2.66 0.60 1.77
N LEU A 129 -1.66 -0.18 2.20
CA LEU A 129 -0.46 -0.46 1.41
C LEU A 129 -0.79 -1.15 0.09
N GLN A 130 -1.68 -2.15 0.12
CA GLN A 130 -2.13 -2.84 -1.10
C GLN A 130 -2.87 -1.88 -2.03
N GLY A 131 -3.78 -1.06 -1.50
CA GLY A 131 -4.50 -0.06 -2.29
C GLY A 131 -3.57 0.96 -2.95
N ALA A 132 -2.58 1.46 -2.20
CA ALA A 132 -1.56 2.37 -2.71
C ALA A 132 -0.71 1.72 -3.81
N ALA A 133 -0.24 0.49 -3.61
CA ALA A 133 0.52 -0.26 -4.61
C ALA A 133 -0.30 -0.49 -5.89
N CYS A 134 -1.54 -0.96 -5.78
CA CYS A 134 -2.41 -1.16 -6.93
C CYS A 134 -2.67 0.14 -7.70
N MET A 135 -2.93 1.24 -7.00
CA MET A 135 -3.16 2.54 -7.61
C MET A 135 -1.91 3.06 -8.32
N ASN A 136 -0.76 3.02 -7.64
CA ASN A 136 0.50 3.49 -8.19
C ASN A 136 0.88 2.67 -9.43
N ASN A 137 0.86 1.33 -9.33
CA ASN A 137 1.20 0.46 -10.45
C ASN A 137 0.28 0.66 -11.66
N THR A 138 -1.05 0.71 -11.47
CA THR A 138 -1.99 0.83 -12.59
C THR A 138 -1.98 2.22 -13.23
N PHE A 139 -2.00 3.28 -12.43
CA PHE A 139 -2.04 4.66 -12.92
C PHE A 139 -0.71 5.08 -13.53
N CYS A 140 0.42 4.78 -12.89
CA CYS A 140 1.74 5.11 -13.42
C CYS A 140 2.07 4.30 -14.67
N LEU A 141 1.68 3.02 -14.75
CA LEU A 141 1.83 2.24 -15.98
C LEU A 141 1.02 2.86 -17.12
N ALA A 142 -0.21 3.29 -16.87
CA ALA A 142 -1.04 3.93 -17.89
C ALA A 142 -0.40 5.24 -18.41
N ILE A 143 0.10 6.09 -17.51
CA ILE A 143 0.82 7.32 -17.89
C ILE A 143 2.09 6.98 -18.67
N PHE A 144 2.88 6.02 -18.19
CA PHE A 144 4.14 5.61 -18.82
C PHE A 144 3.91 5.10 -20.24
N MET A 145 2.93 4.22 -20.44
CA MET A 145 2.54 3.72 -21.76
C MET A 145 2.03 4.85 -22.65
N GLY A 146 1.24 5.78 -22.11
CA GLY A 146 0.79 6.98 -22.82
C GLY A 146 1.95 7.83 -23.33
N LEU A 147 3.00 8.01 -22.52
CA LEU A 147 4.20 8.74 -22.90
C LEU A 147 5.01 8.01 -23.97
N ILE A 148 5.23 6.69 -23.83
CA ILE A 148 5.91 5.88 -24.83
C ILE A 148 5.22 5.98 -26.19
N TYR A 149 3.88 5.87 -26.19
CA TYR A 149 3.08 6.01 -27.41
C TYR A 149 3.20 7.42 -28.00
N ALA A 150 3.01 8.47 -27.20
CA ALA A 150 3.04 9.85 -27.67
C ALA A 150 4.45 10.30 -28.15
N LYS A 151 5.52 9.73 -27.57
CA LYS A 151 6.91 10.08 -27.87
C LYS A 151 7.59 9.10 -28.83
N ASN A 152 6.89 8.05 -29.29
CA ASN A 152 7.44 6.98 -30.15
C ASN A 152 8.74 6.37 -29.60
N LEU A 153 8.76 6.07 -28.30
CA LEU A 153 9.93 5.47 -27.64
C LEU A 153 9.94 3.95 -27.88
N ALA A 154 11.13 3.39 -28.10
CA ALA A 154 11.30 1.95 -28.18
C ALA A 154 11.30 1.33 -26.77
N TRP A 155 10.58 0.23 -26.59
CA TRP A 155 10.62 -0.56 -25.37
C TRP A 155 11.95 -1.32 -25.29
N LYS A 156 12.74 -1.07 -24.25
CA LYS A 156 14.08 -1.66 -24.05
C LYS A 156 14.33 -2.19 -22.63
N PHE A 157 13.25 -2.43 -21.88
CA PHE A 157 13.32 -2.78 -20.46
C PHE A 157 12.63 -4.12 -20.19
N SER A 158 12.96 -5.15 -20.98
CA SER A 158 12.26 -6.43 -20.92
C SER A 158 12.70 -7.21 -19.68
N ALA A 159 13.99 -7.20 -19.35
CA ALA A 159 14.52 -7.87 -18.17
C ALA A 159 13.89 -7.33 -16.87
N GLU A 160 13.81 -6.01 -16.74
CA GLU A 160 13.24 -5.33 -15.59
C GLU A 160 11.75 -5.60 -15.48
N THR A 161 11.04 -5.56 -16.60
CA THR A 161 9.58 -5.79 -16.63
C THR A 161 9.25 -7.23 -16.25
N ILE A 162 10.00 -8.20 -16.76
CA ILE A 162 9.81 -9.62 -16.38
C ILE A 162 10.07 -9.82 -14.89
N SER A 163 11.12 -9.19 -14.35
CA SER A 163 11.43 -9.26 -12.92
C SER A 163 10.30 -8.67 -12.06
N ILE A 164 9.80 -7.48 -12.41
CA ILE A 164 8.71 -6.81 -11.68
C ILE A 164 7.43 -7.67 -11.74
N LEU A 165 7.06 -8.17 -12.92
CA LEU A 165 5.87 -9.01 -13.09
C LEU A 165 5.96 -10.31 -12.27
N LEU A 166 7.14 -10.94 -12.22
CA LEU A 166 7.36 -12.13 -11.40
C LEU A 166 7.15 -11.83 -9.91
N VAL A 167 7.75 -10.73 -9.41
CA VAL A 167 7.58 -10.32 -8.01
C VAL A 167 6.12 -10.02 -7.69
N GLU A 168 5.42 -9.29 -8.54
CA GLU A 168 3.99 -8.97 -8.38
C GLU A 168 3.13 -10.24 -8.31
N ILE A 169 3.39 -11.24 -9.16
CA ILE A 169 2.68 -12.52 -9.11
C ILE A 169 2.96 -13.24 -7.78
N LEU A 170 4.23 -13.31 -7.35
CA LEU A 170 4.60 -13.99 -6.11
C LEU A 170 3.97 -13.31 -4.87
N ILE A 171 4.05 -11.99 -4.78
CA ILE A 171 3.41 -11.22 -3.71
C ILE A 171 1.89 -11.33 -3.79
N GLY A 172 1.30 -11.28 -4.98
CA GLY A 172 -0.13 -11.46 -5.21
C GLY A 172 -0.63 -12.83 -4.73
N LEU A 173 0.10 -13.90 -5.02
CA LEU A 173 -0.22 -15.25 -4.53
C LEU A 173 -0.13 -15.33 -3.00
N MET A 174 0.89 -14.71 -2.40
CA MET A 174 1.00 -14.62 -0.94
C MET A 174 -0.18 -13.84 -0.33
N ALA A 175 -0.63 -12.78 -0.99
CA ALA A 175 -1.75 -11.93 -0.57
C ALA A 175 -3.12 -12.65 -0.60
N LEU A 176 -3.26 -13.75 -1.34
CA LEU A 176 -4.47 -14.57 -1.31
C LEU A 176 -4.64 -15.38 0.00
N SER A 177 -3.60 -15.45 0.83
CA SER A 177 -3.64 -16.18 2.09
C SER A 177 -4.53 -15.46 3.11
N SER A 178 -5.49 -16.18 3.70
CA SER A 178 -6.40 -15.61 4.71
C SER A 178 -5.70 -15.22 6.02
N THR A 179 -4.45 -15.63 6.24
CA THR A 179 -3.66 -15.26 7.42
C THR A 179 -2.21 -15.05 7.03
N MET A 180 -1.74 -13.81 7.18
CA MET A 180 -0.33 -13.47 6.99
C MET A 180 0.46 -13.68 8.27
N THR A 181 1.50 -14.49 8.16
CA THR A 181 2.46 -14.75 9.25
C THR A 181 3.75 -13.97 9.01
N VAL A 182 4.61 -13.90 10.02
CA VAL A 182 5.94 -13.27 9.92
C VAL A 182 6.77 -13.83 8.76
N TRP A 183 6.59 -15.13 8.43
CA TRP A 183 7.25 -15.76 7.28
C TRP A 183 6.90 -15.09 5.95
N HIS A 184 5.66 -14.64 5.78
CA HIS A 184 5.27 -13.90 4.58
C HIS A 184 5.99 -12.54 4.52
N GLY A 185 6.13 -11.87 5.67
CA GLY A 185 6.90 -10.61 5.76
C GLY A 185 8.39 -10.80 5.42
N VAL A 186 9.01 -11.86 5.94
CA VAL A 186 10.42 -12.19 5.62
C VAL A 186 10.59 -12.52 4.15
N LEU A 187 9.68 -13.31 3.57
CA LEU A 187 9.73 -13.66 2.16
C LEU A 187 9.55 -12.43 1.26
N ALA A 188 8.61 -11.54 1.59
CA ALA A 188 8.42 -10.28 0.90
C ALA A 188 9.67 -9.37 0.98
N LEU A 189 10.32 -9.31 2.14
CA LEU A 189 11.56 -8.55 2.32
C LEU A 189 12.70 -9.11 1.46
N LEU A 190 12.84 -10.43 1.39
CA LEU A 190 13.90 -11.11 0.61
C LEU A 190 13.64 -11.07 -0.90
N LEU A 191 12.38 -10.96 -1.33
CA LEU A 191 12.02 -10.81 -2.74
C LEU A 191 12.60 -9.54 -3.36
N PHE A 192 12.77 -8.47 -2.58
CA PHE A 192 13.35 -7.22 -3.07
C PHE A 192 14.82 -7.32 -3.50
N PRO A 193 15.78 -7.77 -2.66
CA PRO A 193 17.15 -7.98 -3.12
C PRO A 193 17.24 -9.13 -4.14
N ALA A 194 16.36 -10.14 -4.06
CA ALA A 194 16.32 -11.20 -5.05
C ALA A 194 15.91 -10.70 -6.44
N SER A 195 14.96 -9.76 -6.54
CA SER A 195 14.52 -9.19 -7.82
C SER A 195 15.63 -8.37 -8.50
N ILE A 196 16.41 -7.63 -7.72
CA ILE A 196 17.59 -6.89 -8.22
C ILE A 196 18.64 -7.87 -8.77
N MET A 197 18.93 -8.95 -8.04
CA MET A 197 19.85 -9.99 -8.54
C MET A 197 19.30 -10.69 -9.78
N PHE A 198 17.99 -10.88 -9.86
CA PHE A 198 17.35 -11.50 -11.01
C PHE A 198 17.43 -10.62 -12.27
N VAL A 199 17.28 -9.29 -12.14
CA VAL A 199 17.53 -8.35 -13.24
C VAL A 199 18.98 -8.47 -13.72
N ALA A 200 19.95 -8.39 -12.81
CA ALA A 200 21.36 -8.52 -13.17
C ALA A 200 21.71 -9.86 -13.85
N LEU A 201 21.03 -10.95 -13.46
CA LEU A 201 21.16 -12.25 -14.10
C LEU A 201 20.61 -12.26 -15.53
N LEU A 202 19.42 -11.68 -15.74
CA LEU A 202 18.79 -11.60 -17.06
C LEU A 202 19.61 -10.74 -18.02
N GLU A 203 20.11 -9.59 -17.55
CA GLU A 203 21.05 -8.73 -18.30
C GLU A 203 22.32 -9.51 -18.67
N ALA A 204 22.90 -10.27 -17.73
CA ALA A 204 24.08 -11.10 -17.99
C ALA A 204 23.83 -12.24 -19.00
N CYS A 205 22.58 -12.66 -19.17
CA CYS A 205 22.16 -13.65 -20.16
C CYS A 205 21.82 -13.01 -21.53
N GLY A 206 21.94 -11.69 -21.68
CA GLY A 206 21.69 -10.97 -22.93
C GLY A 206 20.22 -10.66 -23.20
N ILE A 207 19.39 -10.60 -22.16
CA ILE A 207 18.01 -10.11 -22.25
C ILE A 207 18.03 -8.64 -21.86
N ASP A 208 17.71 -7.77 -22.82
CA ASP A 208 17.49 -6.33 -22.64
C ASP A 208 16.02 -6.05 -22.27
#